data_AF-A0A966P994-F1
#
_entry.id   AF-A0A966P994-F1
#
_cell.length_a   1.000
_cell.length_b   1.000
_cell.length_c   1.000
_cell.angle_alpha   90.00
_cell.angle_beta   90.00
_cell.angle_gamma   90.00
#
_symmetry.space_group_name_H-M   'P 1'
#
loop_
_entity.id
_entity.type
_entity.pdbx_description
1 polymer ?
#
loop_
_entity_poly.entity_id
_entity_poly.type
_entity_poly.pdbx_seq_one_letter_code
_entity_poly.pdbx_strand_id
1 'polypeptide(L)'
;DYEAAGIPMLPVVAPIRKVTQQMWFHTIAMIITSFLTLYSAGLGSWTYVVTAILGIGFAYQLRDPDKNSGPIFHGSITYLSLYSIALVVGVFV
;
A
#
# COMPACT_ATOMS: atom_id res chain seq x y z
N ASP A 1 18.95 -15.63 -1.54
CA ASP A 1 18.96 -15.82 -3.00
C ASP A 1 17.91 -16.86 -3.35
N TYR A 2 16.68 -16.43 -3.66
CA TYR A 2 15.53 -17.34 -3.79
C TYR A 2 15.58 -18.17 -5.07
N GLU A 3 16.21 -17.64 -6.13
CA GLU A 3 16.51 -18.39 -7.36
C GLU A 3 17.46 -19.55 -7.08
N ALA A 4 18.54 -19.28 -6.34
CA ALA A 4 19.51 -20.31 -5.94
C ALA A 4 18.91 -21.38 -5.02
N ALA A 5 17.85 -21.04 -4.28
CA ALA A 5 17.11 -21.96 -3.43
C ALA A 5 16.02 -22.74 -4.18
N GLY A 6 15.80 -22.49 -5.48
CA GLY A 6 14.75 -23.13 -6.28
C GLY A 6 13.33 -22.77 -5.85
N ILE A 7 13.14 -21.67 -5.11
CA ILE A 7 11.85 -21.24 -4.60
C ILE A 7 11.20 -20.30 -5.62
N PRO A 8 10.07 -20.68 -6.24
CA PRO A 8 9.40 -19.83 -7.20
C PRO A 8 8.75 -18.63 -6.47
N MET A 9 9.37 -17.45 -6.58
CA MET A 9 8.78 -16.17 -6.20
C MET A 9 8.43 -15.35 -7.46
N LEU A 10 7.50 -14.40 -7.36
CA LEU A 10 7.05 -13.59 -8.52
C LEU A 10 8.17 -13.05 -9.43
N PRO A 11 9.26 -12.46 -8.90
CA PRO A 11 10.36 -11.98 -9.76
C PRO A 11 11.18 -13.08 -10.45
N VAL A 12 11.03 -14.35 -10.05
CA VAL A 12 11.74 -15.52 -10.64
C VAL A 12 10.94 -16.11 -11.81
N VAL A 13 9.62 -16.01 -11.75
CA VAL A 13 8.72 -16.65 -12.73
C VAL A 13 8.16 -15.68 -13.76
N ALA A 14 8.26 -14.36 -13.51
CA ALA A 14 7.68 -13.32 -14.37
C ALA A 14 8.64 -12.15 -14.57
N PRO A 15 8.57 -11.45 -15.73
CA PRO A 15 9.41 -10.29 -15.99
C PRO A 15 9.12 -9.16 -14.99
N ILE A 16 10.18 -8.53 -14.46
CA ILE A 16 10.10 -7.47 -13.43
C ILE A 16 9.10 -6.37 -13.77
N ARG A 17 9.02 -5.97 -15.05
CA ARG A 17 8.05 -4.99 -15.54
C ARG A 17 6.60 -5.37 -15.23
N LYS A 18 6.24 -6.65 -15.34
CA LYS A 18 4.89 -7.13 -15.01
C LYS A 18 4.66 -7.14 -13.51
N VAL A 19 5.67 -7.50 -12.72
CA VAL A 19 5.62 -7.45 -11.25
C VAL A 19 5.41 -6.00 -10.77
N THR A 20 6.19 -5.05 -11.28
CA THR A 20 6.02 -3.62 -10.98
C THR A 20 4.64 -3.10 -11.39
N GLN A 21 4.13 -3.51 -12.55
CA GLN A 21 2.78 -3.14 -12.99
C GLN A 21 1.71 -3.66 -12.01
N GLN A 22 1.84 -4.90 -11.55
CA GLN A 22 0.93 -5.49 -10.55
C GLN A 22 1.02 -4.77 -9.20
N MET A 23 2.23 -4.40 -8.76
CA MET A 23 2.41 -3.60 -7.53
C MET A 23 1.66 -2.27 -7.61
N TRP A 24 1.83 -1.54 -8.71
CA TRP A 24 1.11 -0.27 -8.92
C TRP A 24 -0.39 -0.43 -8.98
N PHE A 25 -0.88 -1.42 -9.72
CA PHE A 25 -2.31 -1.72 -9.80
C PHE A 25 -2.90 -2.02 -8.42
N HIS A 26 -2.22 -2.86 -7.63
CA HIS A 26 -2.66 -3.21 -6.29
C HIS A 26 -2.64 -2.01 -5.34
N THR A 27 -1.61 -1.17 -5.40
CA THR A 27 -1.53 0.05 -4.57
C THR A 27 -2.64 1.04 -4.90
N ILE A 28 -2.95 1.25 -6.19
CA ILE A 28 -4.04 2.13 -6.60
C ILE A 28 -5.39 1.57 -6.12
N ALA A 29 -5.63 0.27 -6.35
CA ALA A 29 -6.86 -0.39 -5.89
C ALA A 29 -7.03 -0.31 -4.36
N MET A 30 -5.92 -0.48 -3.62
CA MET A 30 -5.90 -0.36 -2.17
C MET A 30 -6.26 1.06 -1.72
N ILE A 31 -5.65 2.11 -2.29
CA ILE A 31 -5.96 3.50 -1.95
C ILE A 31 -7.44 3.82 -2.23
N ILE A 32 -7.96 3.44 -3.40
CA ILE A 32 -9.37 3.65 -3.76
C ILE A 32 -10.29 2.97 -2.75
N THR A 33 -9.98 1.72 -2.40
CA THR A 33 -10.78 0.94 -1.45
C THR A 33 -10.72 1.53 -0.04
N SER A 34 -9.57 2.08 0.39
CA SER A 34 -9.47 2.82 1.65
C SER A 34 -10.43 4.02 1.67
N PHE A 35 -10.46 4.84 0.62
CA PHE A 35 -11.41 5.95 0.53
C PHE A 35 -12.87 5.50 0.49
N LEU A 36 -13.17 4.43 -0.26
CA LEU A 36 -14.51 3.87 -0.34
C LEU A 36 -14.98 3.35 1.03
N THR A 37 -14.06 2.81 1.84
CA THR A 37 -14.34 2.37 3.20
C THR A 37 -14.71 3.55 4.10
N LEU A 38 -13.97 4.67 4.03
CA LEU A 38 -14.32 5.89 4.77
C LEU A 38 -15.70 6.43 4.37
N TYR A 39 -15.99 6.42 3.07
CA TYR A 39 -17.27 6.85 2.53
C TYR A 39 -18.42 5.97 3.02
N SER A 40 -18.26 4.65 2.94
CA SER A 40 -19.26 3.70 3.43
C SER A 40 -19.49 3.81 4.93
N ALA A 41 -18.46 4.16 5.71
CA ALA A 41 -18.56 4.31 7.16
C ALA A 41 -19.04 5.71 7.60
N GLY A 42 -19.18 6.67 6.68
CA GLY A 42 -19.65 8.02 7.00
C GLY A 42 -18.70 8.81 7.91
N LEU A 43 -17.40 8.52 7.86
CA LEU A 43 -16.41 9.11 8.77
C LEU A 43 -16.18 10.60 8.49
N GLY A 44 -15.70 11.33 9.51
CA GLY A 44 -15.44 12.77 9.43
C GLY A 44 -14.43 13.13 8.33
N SER A 45 -14.55 14.34 7.78
CA SER A 45 -13.73 14.83 6.65
C SER A 45 -12.22 14.78 6.89
N TRP A 46 -11.78 14.87 8.15
CA TRP A 46 -10.37 14.76 8.53
C TRP A 46 -9.75 13.40 8.19
N THR A 47 -10.53 12.31 8.25
CA THR A 47 -10.06 10.94 7.97
C THR A 47 -9.65 10.77 6.50
N TYR A 48 -10.33 11.48 5.59
CA TYR A 48 -10.02 11.52 4.17
C TYR A 48 -8.68 12.21 3.92
N VAL A 49 -8.40 13.31 4.63
CA VAL A 49 -7.13 14.04 4.51
C VAL A 49 -5.97 13.15 4.98
N VAL A 50 -6.12 12.47 6.13
CA VAL A 50 -5.10 11.55 6.64
C VAL A 50 -4.86 10.40 5.67
N THR A 51 -5.92 9.78 5.16
CA THR A 51 -5.82 8.67 4.20
C THR A 51 -5.19 9.10 2.87
N ALA A 52 -5.47 10.33 2.41
CA ALA A 52 -4.81 10.90 1.24
C ALA A 52 -3.30 11.05 1.44
N ILE A 53 -2.87 11.58 2.58
CA ILE A 53 -1.45 11.75 2.90
C ILE A 53 -0.74 10.40 2.96
N LEU A 54 -1.35 9.41 3.62
CA LEU A 54 -0.81 8.05 3.69
C LEU A 54 -0.71 7.42 2.28
N GLY A 55 -1.74 7.56 1.46
CA GLY A 55 -1.78 7.00 0.11
C GLY A 55 -0.73 7.60 -0.82
N ILE A 56 -0.57 8.93 -0.80
CA ILE A 56 0.45 9.64 -1.58
C ILE A 56 1.86 9.26 -1.09
N GLY A 57 2.07 9.19 0.22
CA GLY A 57 3.36 8.80 0.80
C GLY A 57 3.78 7.39 0.38
N PHE A 58 2.85 6.43 0.43
CA PHE A 58 3.12 5.07 0.00
C PHE A 58 3.33 4.94 -1.51
N ALA A 59 2.53 5.66 -2.32
CA ALA A 59 2.70 5.70 -3.77
C ALA A 59 4.07 6.28 -4.18
N TYR A 60 4.57 7.30 -3.47
CA TYR A 60 5.90 7.85 -3.69
C TYR A 60 7.00 6.81 -3.44
N GLN A 61 6.86 6.02 -2.38
CA GLN A 61 7.83 4.97 -2.04
C GLN A 61 7.86 3.84 -3.09
N LEU A 62 6.75 3.60 -3.79
CA LEU A 62 6.60 2.57 -4.82
C LEU A 62 7.20 2.93 -6.18
N ARG A 63 7.76 4.15 -6.34
CA ARG A 63 8.28 4.64 -7.63
C ARG A 63 9.45 3.83 -8.17
N ASP A 64 10.35 3.38 -7.29
CA ASP A 64 11.57 2.63 -7.65
C ASP A 64 11.65 1.30 -6.89
N PRO A 65 10.82 0.30 -7.22
CA PRO A 65 10.66 -0.92 -6.43
C PRO A 65 11.91 -1.80 -6.38
N ASP A 66 12.75 -1.77 -7.41
CA ASP A 66 13.98 -2.56 -7.47
C ASP A 66 15.03 -2.12 -6.45
N LYS A 67 15.14 -0.81 -6.20
CA LYS A 67 16.11 -0.25 -5.25
C LYS A 67 15.56 -0.15 -3.83
N ASN A 68 14.24 -0.21 -3.68
CA ASN A 68 13.54 0.19 -2.46
C ASN A 68 12.62 -0.90 -1.88
N SER A 69 12.85 -2.16 -2.22
CA SER A 69 12.00 -3.30 -1.82
C SER A 69 11.88 -3.47 -0.30
N GLY A 70 12.96 -3.31 0.47
CA GLY A 70 12.92 -3.34 1.94
C GLY A 70 12.09 -2.21 2.57
N PRO A 71 12.34 -0.93 2.21
CA PRO A 71 11.51 0.19 2.63
C PRO A 71 10.04 0.09 2.22
N ILE A 72 9.73 -0.40 1.01
CA ILE A 72 8.34 -0.60 0.56
C ILE A 72 7.59 -1.58 1.46
N PHE A 73 8.24 -2.65 1.90
CA PHE A 73 7.63 -3.62 2.81
C PHE A 73 7.31 -2.99 4.17
N HIS A 74 8.24 -2.25 4.76
CA HIS A 74 7.97 -1.56 6.03
C HIS A 74 6.91 -0.46 5.86
N GLY A 75 6.96 0.26 4.73
CA GLY A 75 6.00 1.30 4.39
C GLY A 75 4.57 0.76 4.28
N SER A 76 4.37 -0.44 3.73
CA SER A 76 3.03 -1.05 3.64
C SER A 76 2.49 -1.42 5.02
N ILE A 77 3.34 -1.94 5.92
CA ILE A 77 2.97 -2.23 7.31
C ILE A 77 2.60 -0.92 8.02
N THR A 78 3.46 0.10 7.92
CA THR A 78 3.19 1.42 8.53
C THR A 78 1.90 2.04 8.00
N TYR A 79 1.67 1.99 6.68
CA TYR A 79 0.43 2.47 6.06
C TYR A 79 -0.78 1.78 6.68
N LEU A 80 -0.78 0.44 6.71
CA LEU A 80 -1.93 -0.34 7.18
C LEU A 80 -2.19 -0.14 8.67
N SER A 81 -1.13 -0.08 9.49
CA SER A 81 -1.22 0.19 10.91
C SER A 81 -1.80 1.58 11.19
N LEU A 82 -1.28 2.62 10.53
CA LEU A 82 -1.77 3.99 10.72
C LEU A 82 -3.21 4.16 10.21
N TYR A 83 -3.54 3.57 9.06
CA TYR A 83 -4.89 3.58 8.53
C TYR A 83 -5.88 2.88 9.49
N SER A 84 -5.50 1.74 10.06
CA SER A 84 -6.30 1.04 11.07
C SER A 84 -6.56 1.91 12.31
N ILE A 85 -5.52 2.57 12.83
CA ILE A 85 -5.68 3.51 13.95
C ILE A 85 -6.61 4.67 13.57
N ALA A 86 -6.45 5.23 12.37
CA ALA A 86 -7.31 6.31 11.88
C ALA A 86 -8.78 5.89 11.79
N LEU A 87 -9.08 4.65 11.37
CA LEU A 87 -10.44 4.12 11.37
C LEU A 87 -11.01 4.03 12.78
N VAL A 88 -10.24 3.48 13.74
CA VAL A 88 -10.67 3.35 15.13
C VAL A 88 -10.96 4.73 15.72
N VAL A 89 -10.02 5.67 15.61
CA VAL A 89 -10.20 7.04 16.13
C VAL A 89 -11.34 7.75 15.42
N GLY A 90 -11.46 7.60 14.10
CA GLY A 90 -12.52 8.20 13.29
C GLY A 90 -13.92 7.78 13.70
N VAL A 91 -14.11 6.56 14.20
CA VAL A 91 -15.43 6.10 14.67
C VAL A 91 -15.83 6.81 15.98
N PHE A 92 -14.88 7.20 16.81
CA PHE A 92 -15.14 7.85 18.10
C PHE A 92 -15.22 9.39 18.02
N VAL A 93 -14.82 10.00 16.90
CA VAL A 93 -14.74 11.46 16.69
C VAL A 93 -15.65 11.87 15.54
#